data_AF-A0AA35SH00-F1
#
_entry.id   AF-A0AA35SH00-F1
#
_cell.length_a   1.000
_cell.length_b   1.000
_cell.length_c   1.000
_cell.angle_alpha   90.00
_cell.angle_beta   90.00
_cell.angle_gamma   90.00
#
_symmetry.space_group_name_H-M   'P 1'
#
loop_
_entity.id
_entity.type
_entity.pdbx_description
1 polymer ?
#
loop_
_entity_poly.entity_id
_entity_poly.type
_entity_poly.pdbx_seq_one_letter_code
_entity_poly.pdbx_strand_id
1 'polypeptide(L)'
;MCNEIEALMQELADLQARGLGDSARAKEIAALLGQKMDSLEVAIRKAIAKKVVEDFKDPFGPLKAMTEAAYAPPDVADREEVFVKKAAAFQKHSKSMADTAASLAKSGAVTDKRMADELIRTAAKVKKVAPQVEHAARIVLDNPDSEAAKENFDRLKEEYEMQVNKLTNLVHANMDTVEFLEASEDHLRETLEAAKALIKTGKDPQLAFQHVASAARTAKLVQNVAEGEIENTEDPTFKANLTAAKDHVAQSVGPMVASARSAITQPGNSAAHEVFCTKADDMVSAVHDVHEVVDKHYNPPPPPPRPPSPTPEPVQEPPPRPPSPEAAIPLQSENPIGYAAHQLDKDAKQWEDNAMVLAARKMAKLMMQMAQFARGEGGEVSNRKQLIETAKLIVKESEAVVAMARKVAEACTDKRMKRAILQVVDKIPTIATQLKIIAAVKATRQGGDDEEADQEASEMLTNNAQNLMGAVSEVLYATEAATIRVPEEKRKELGLQWVKRN
;
A
#
# COMPACT_ATOMS: atom_id res chain seq x y z
N MET A 1 -0.90 -25.56 -2.84
CA MET A 1 -0.27 -24.28 -3.25
C MET A 1 1.23 -24.24 -2.92
N CYS A 2 1.68 -24.01 -1.68
CA CYS A 2 3.12 -23.92 -1.37
C CYS A 2 3.91 -25.16 -1.80
N ASN A 3 3.43 -26.36 -1.44
CA ASN A 3 4.09 -27.61 -1.83
C ASN A 3 4.13 -27.83 -3.36
N GLU A 4 3.12 -27.35 -4.10
CA GLU A 4 3.11 -27.44 -5.57
C GLU A 4 4.15 -26.50 -6.18
N ILE A 5 4.28 -25.29 -5.63
CA ILE A 5 5.29 -24.33 -6.02
C ILE A 5 6.69 -24.88 -5.76
N GLU A 6 6.95 -25.43 -4.58
CA GLU A 6 8.24 -26.04 -4.24
C GLU A 6 8.58 -27.20 -5.18
N ALA A 7 7.59 -28.04 -5.52
CA ALA A 7 7.77 -29.12 -6.48
C ALA A 7 8.14 -28.59 -7.88
N LEU A 8 7.45 -27.55 -8.38
CA LEU A 8 7.75 -26.92 -9.67
C LEU A 8 9.12 -26.24 -9.67
N MET A 9 9.50 -25.56 -8.58
CA MET A 9 10.82 -24.98 -8.42
C MET A 9 11.92 -26.04 -8.47
N GLN A 10 11.71 -27.16 -7.78
CA GLN A 10 12.66 -28.28 -7.80
C GLN A 10 12.77 -28.90 -9.19
N GLU A 11 11.65 -29.12 -9.89
CA GLU A 11 11.65 -29.65 -11.27
C GLU A 11 12.39 -28.70 -12.23
N LEU A 12 12.20 -27.39 -12.10
CA LEU A 12 12.90 -26.38 -12.90
C LEU A 12 14.41 -26.35 -12.59
N ALA A 13 14.78 -26.43 -11.31
CA ALA A 13 16.16 -26.48 -10.86
C ALA A 13 16.87 -27.74 -11.39
N ASP A 14 16.20 -28.90 -11.38
CA ASP A 14 16.73 -30.15 -11.92
C ASP A 14 16.94 -30.06 -13.44
N LEU A 15 16.02 -29.43 -14.17
CA LEU A 15 16.18 -29.17 -15.61
C LEU A 15 17.36 -28.23 -15.90
N GLN A 16 17.52 -27.17 -15.10
CA GLN A 16 18.66 -26.26 -15.22
C GLN A 16 19.99 -26.96 -14.93
N ALA A 17 20.05 -27.77 -13.86
CA ALA A 17 21.25 -28.53 -13.49
C ALA A 17 21.67 -29.54 -14.57
N ARG A 18 20.69 -30.02 -15.37
CA ARG A 18 20.93 -30.92 -16.51
C ARG A 18 21.24 -30.19 -17.83
N GLY A 19 21.36 -28.85 -17.82
CA GLY A 19 21.59 -28.04 -19.02
C GLY A 19 20.37 -27.90 -19.93
N LEU A 20 19.16 -28.21 -19.43
CA LEU A 20 17.89 -28.15 -20.16
C LEU A 20 17.04 -26.92 -19.78
N GLY A 21 17.68 -25.86 -19.26
CA GLY A 21 17.01 -24.64 -18.79
C GLY A 21 16.24 -23.88 -19.88
N ASP A 22 16.64 -24.00 -21.14
CA ASP A 22 15.97 -23.37 -22.29
C ASP A 22 14.95 -24.28 -22.99
N SER A 23 14.74 -25.50 -22.47
CA SER A 23 13.80 -26.46 -23.06
C SER A 23 12.36 -25.94 -23.02
N ALA A 24 11.53 -26.42 -23.95
CA ALA A 24 10.10 -26.11 -23.95
C ALA A 24 9.44 -26.45 -22.60
N ARG A 25 9.85 -27.58 -21.99
CA ARG A 25 9.40 -27.99 -20.67
C ARG A 25 9.79 -27.00 -19.57
N ALA A 26 11.02 -26.51 -19.56
CA ALA A 26 11.47 -25.52 -18.60
C ALA A 26 10.68 -24.20 -18.73
N LYS A 27 10.38 -23.77 -19.97
CA LYS A 27 9.55 -22.60 -20.23
C LYS A 27 8.09 -22.79 -19.78
N GLU A 28 7.51 -23.97 -19.99
CA GLU A 28 6.17 -24.32 -19.48
C GLU A 28 6.11 -24.30 -17.96
N ILE A 29 7.11 -24.90 -17.29
CA ILE A 29 7.19 -24.90 -15.82
C ILE A 29 7.35 -23.47 -15.31
N ALA A 30 8.20 -22.64 -15.94
CA ALA A 30 8.37 -21.24 -15.55
C ALA A 30 7.06 -20.44 -15.68
N ALA A 31 6.31 -20.63 -16.76
CA ALA A 31 5.00 -20.00 -16.94
C ALA A 31 3.98 -20.46 -15.89
N LEU A 32 3.92 -21.77 -15.62
CA LEU A 32 3.03 -22.33 -14.61
C LEU A 32 3.41 -21.86 -13.19
N LEU A 33 4.72 -21.79 -12.91
CA LEU A 33 5.24 -21.27 -11.65
C LEU A 33 4.81 -19.81 -11.45
N GLY A 34 4.90 -18.98 -12.49
CA GLY A 34 4.38 -17.60 -12.48
C GLY A 34 2.90 -17.55 -12.08
N GLN A 35 2.04 -18.30 -12.78
CA GLN A 35 0.59 -18.33 -12.46
C GLN A 35 0.30 -18.81 -11.02
N LYS A 36 1.07 -19.80 -10.54
CA LYS A 36 0.90 -20.34 -9.18
C LYS A 36 1.38 -19.36 -8.12
N MET A 37 2.45 -18.59 -8.39
CA MET A 37 2.91 -17.50 -7.52
C MET A 37 1.87 -16.40 -7.41
N ASP A 38 1.30 -15.96 -8.54
CA ASP A 38 0.23 -14.95 -8.55
C ASP A 38 -0.98 -15.43 -7.71
N SER A 39 -1.35 -16.70 -7.86
CA SER A 39 -2.43 -17.29 -7.07
C SER A 39 -2.10 -17.35 -5.57
N LEU A 40 -0.86 -17.68 -5.21
CA LEU A 40 -0.41 -17.72 -3.82
C LEU A 40 -0.39 -16.32 -3.21
N GLU A 41 0.05 -15.30 -3.97
CA GLU A 41 0.02 -13.91 -3.54
C GLU A 41 -1.39 -13.47 -3.16
N VAL A 42 -2.37 -13.73 -4.03
CA VAL A 42 -3.80 -13.42 -3.77
C VAL A 42 -4.30 -14.14 -2.52
N ALA A 43 -3.96 -15.43 -2.36
CA ALA A 43 -4.38 -16.20 -1.19
C ALA A 43 -3.77 -15.67 0.12
N ILE A 44 -2.49 -15.25 0.10
CA ILE A 44 -1.82 -14.64 1.25
C ILE A 44 -2.47 -13.31 1.61
N ARG A 45 -2.74 -12.44 0.62
CA ARG A 45 -3.40 -11.15 0.84
C ARG A 45 -4.78 -11.32 1.47
N LYS A 46 -5.62 -12.19 0.93
CA LYS A 46 -6.96 -12.47 1.48
C LYS A 46 -6.89 -13.03 2.92
N ALA A 47 -5.97 -13.95 3.19
CA ALA A 47 -5.79 -14.49 4.53
C ALA A 47 -5.36 -13.42 5.55
N ILE A 48 -4.48 -12.51 5.15
CA ILE A 48 -4.00 -11.42 6.01
C ILE A 48 -5.09 -10.37 6.21
N ALA A 49 -5.84 -10.01 5.17
CA ALA A 49 -6.95 -9.06 5.28
C ALA A 49 -7.98 -9.55 6.31
N LYS A 50 -8.37 -10.83 6.24
CA LYS A 50 -9.27 -11.46 7.24
C LYS A 50 -8.70 -11.37 8.66
N LYS A 51 -7.42 -11.70 8.82
CA LYS A 51 -6.69 -11.62 10.09
C LYS A 51 -6.67 -10.18 10.66
N VAL A 52 -6.47 -9.19 9.80
CA VAL A 52 -6.49 -7.78 10.20
C VAL A 52 -7.88 -7.36 10.68
N VAL A 53 -8.95 -7.72 9.97
CA VAL A 53 -10.33 -7.45 10.42
C VAL A 53 -10.58 -8.06 11.79
N GLU A 54 -10.20 -9.33 12.00
CA GLU A 54 -10.41 -10.03 13.26
C GLU A 54 -9.66 -9.42 14.44
N ASP A 55 -8.38 -9.05 14.24
CA ASP A 55 -7.52 -8.57 15.30
C ASP A 55 -7.64 -7.05 15.55
N PHE A 56 -8.07 -6.26 14.56
CA PHE A 56 -8.12 -4.78 14.67
C PHE A 56 -9.54 -4.19 14.76
N LYS A 57 -10.62 -5.01 14.78
CA LYS A 57 -11.99 -4.51 14.99
C LYS A 57 -12.24 -3.89 16.37
N ASP A 58 -11.43 -4.21 17.38
CA ASP A 58 -11.50 -3.63 18.72
C ASP A 58 -10.14 -3.57 19.42
N PRO A 59 -9.21 -2.72 18.96
CA PRO A 59 -7.82 -2.73 19.42
C PRO A 59 -7.65 -2.43 20.92
N PHE A 60 -8.67 -1.81 21.54
CA PHE A 60 -8.63 -1.32 22.92
C PHE A 60 -9.61 -2.04 23.87
N GLY A 61 -10.57 -2.81 23.35
CA GLY A 61 -11.56 -3.52 24.17
C GLY A 61 -10.94 -4.36 25.29
N PRO A 62 -9.96 -5.24 25.00
CA PRO A 62 -9.30 -6.04 26.03
C PRO A 62 -8.52 -5.21 27.07
N LEU A 63 -7.90 -4.10 26.64
CA LEU A 63 -7.22 -3.17 27.56
C LEU A 63 -8.22 -2.51 28.52
N LYS A 64 -9.35 -2.02 28.00
CA LYS A 64 -10.42 -1.41 28.81
C LYS A 64 -10.98 -2.41 29.82
N ALA A 65 -11.27 -3.64 29.39
CA ALA A 65 -11.79 -4.68 30.28
C ALA A 65 -10.80 -5.11 31.38
N MET A 66 -9.49 -5.12 31.08
CA MET A 66 -8.45 -5.36 32.09
C MET A 66 -8.30 -4.16 33.04
N THR A 67 -8.39 -2.94 32.52
CA THR A 67 -8.35 -1.71 33.31
C THR A 67 -9.50 -1.66 34.30
N GLU A 68 -10.73 -1.95 33.85
CA GLU A 68 -11.91 -2.05 34.71
C GLU A 68 -11.73 -3.13 35.80
N ALA A 69 -11.14 -4.27 35.46
CA ALA A 69 -10.87 -5.33 36.43
C ALA A 69 -9.78 -4.94 37.45
N ALA A 70 -8.75 -4.20 37.03
CA ALA A 70 -7.69 -3.71 37.92
C ALA A 70 -8.23 -2.73 38.98
N TYR A 71 -9.15 -1.86 38.56
CA TYR A 71 -9.82 -0.88 39.42
C TYR A 71 -11.05 -1.43 40.16
N ALA A 72 -11.34 -2.73 40.05
CA ALA A 72 -12.48 -3.32 40.74
C ALA A 72 -12.35 -3.12 42.27
N PRO A 73 -13.42 -2.72 42.97
CA PRO A 73 -13.41 -2.57 44.42
C PRO A 73 -13.01 -3.85 45.18
N PRO A 74 -12.37 -3.75 46.37
CA PRO A 74 -11.88 -4.91 47.12
C PRO A 74 -12.97 -5.88 47.61
N ASP A 75 -14.22 -5.41 47.71
CA ASP A 75 -15.39 -6.16 48.17
C ASP A 75 -16.04 -7.01 47.07
N VAL A 76 -15.59 -6.89 45.82
CA VAL A 76 -16.10 -7.69 44.69
C VAL A 76 -15.61 -9.14 44.81
N ALA A 77 -16.56 -10.08 44.82
CA ALA A 77 -16.24 -11.51 44.76
C ALA A 77 -15.49 -11.87 43.46
N ASP A 78 -14.58 -12.83 43.55
CA ASP A 78 -13.79 -13.35 42.42
C ASP A 78 -12.93 -12.30 41.69
N ARG A 79 -12.62 -11.17 42.35
CA ARG A 79 -11.83 -10.06 41.82
C ARG A 79 -10.53 -10.50 41.14
N GLU A 80 -9.76 -11.38 41.80
CA GLU A 80 -8.50 -11.91 41.26
C GLU A 80 -8.73 -12.77 40.01
N GLU A 81 -9.71 -13.67 40.04
CA GLU A 81 -10.00 -14.57 38.92
C GLU A 81 -10.46 -13.78 37.69
N VAL A 82 -11.34 -12.79 37.90
CA VAL A 82 -11.79 -11.90 36.83
C VAL A 82 -10.61 -11.13 36.24
N PHE A 83 -9.74 -10.56 37.09
CA PHE A 83 -8.55 -9.85 36.62
C PHE A 83 -7.63 -10.76 35.80
N VAL A 84 -7.28 -11.94 36.31
CA VAL A 84 -6.42 -12.91 35.60
C VAL A 84 -7.00 -13.27 34.23
N LYS A 85 -8.31 -13.50 34.14
CA LYS A 85 -8.98 -13.79 32.87
C LYS A 85 -8.90 -12.62 31.88
N LYS A 86 -9.12 -11.39 32.34
CA LYS A 86 -9.04 -10.18 31.49
C LYS A 86 -7.61 -9.85 31.09
N ALA A 87 -6.65 -10.01 31.99
CA ALA A 87 -5.22 -9.87 31.73
C ALA A 87 -4.73 -10.86 30.66
N ALA A 88 -5.11 -12.14 30.78
CA ALA A 88 -4.76 -13.15 29.79
C ALA A 88 -5.38 -12.85 28.40
N ALA A 89 -6.63 -12.37 28.37
CA ALA A 89 -7.29 -11.94 27.13
C ALA A 89 -6.58 -10.73 26.49
N PHE A 90 -6.16 -9.76 27.31
CA PHE A 90 -5.37 -8.61 26.87
C PHE A 90 -4.04 -9.05 26.26
N GLN A 91 -3.23 -9.86 26.96
CA GLN A 91 -1.94 -10.35 26.42
C GLN A 91 -2.12 -11.09 25.10
N LYS A 92 -3.09 -12.00 25.04
CA LYS A 92 -3.38 -12.78 23.84
C LYS A 92 -3.73 -11.85 22.67
N HIS A 93 -4.59 -10.86 22.90
CA HIS A 93 -5.01 -9.93 21.87
C HIS A 93 -3.87 -9.02 21.40
N SER A 94 -3.09 -8.43 22.32
CA SER A 94 -1.91 -7.62 21.99
C SER A 94 -0.90 -8.41 21.15
N LYS A 95 -0.69 -9.69 21.49
CA LYS A 95 0.17 -10.59 20.72
C LYS A 95 -0.39 -10.84 19.32
N SER A 96 -1.68 -11.17 19.20
CA SER A 96 -2.33 -11.39 17.90
C SER A 96 -2.21 -10.17 16.99
N MET A 97 -2.54 -8.96 17.47
CA MET A 97 -2.39 -7.72 16.70
C MET A 97 -0.96 -7.52 16.19
N ALA A 98 0.03 -7.73 17.06
CA ALA A 98 1.43 -7.57 16.69
C ALA A 98 1.92 -8.66 15.71
N ASP A 99 1.46 -9.90 15.86
CA ASP A 99 1.78 -11.00 14.93
C ASP A 99 1.14 -10.78 13.55
N THR A 100 -0.11 -10.33 13.52
CA THR A 100 -0.83 -9.98 12.28
C THR A 100 -0.16 -8.83 11.56
N ALA A 101 0.20 -7.77 12.27
CA ALA A 101 0.95 -6.65 11.72
C ALA A 101 2.31 -7.12 11.15
N ALA A 102 3.09 -7.88 11.92
CA ALA A 102 4.37 -8.42 11.44
C ALA A 102 4.21 -9.36 10.23
N SER A 103 3.08 -10.05 10.10
CA SER A 103 2.78 -10.91 8.95
C SER A 103 2.44 -10.10 7.71
N LEU A 104 1.65 -9.02 7.86
CA LEU A 104 1.38 -8.05 6.79
C LEU A 104 2.69 -7.45 6.25
N ALA A 105 3.61 -7.02 7.10
CA ALA A 105 4.90 -6.50 6.65
C ALA A 105 5.76 -7.52 5.88
N LYS A 106 5.53 -8.82 6.06
CA LYS A 106 6.28 -9.91 5.43
C LYS A 106 5.56 -10.58 4.27
N SER A 107 4.35 -10.13 3.94
CA SER A 107 3.50 -10.80 2.96
C SER A 107 3.77 -10.44 1.50
N GLY A 108 4.63 -9.44 1.27
CA GLY A 108 4.81 -8.83 -0.04
C GLY A 108 3.76 -7.77 -0.38
N ALA A 109 2.68 -7.63 0.41
CA ALA A 109 1.68 -6.57 0.21
C ALA A 109 2.26 -5.18 0.53
N VAL A 110 3.19 -5.10 1.49
CA VAL A 110 3.90 -3.86 1.81
C VAL A 110 5.15 -3.76 0.96
N THR A 111 5.10 -2.96 -0.10
CA THR A 111 6.20 -2.80 -1.05
C THR A 111 7.26 -1.78 -0.58
N ASP A 112 6.88 -0.79 0.23
CA ASP A 112 7.85 0.15 0.84
C ASP A 112 8.55 -0.52 2.04
N LYS A 113 9.83 -0.85 1.84
CA LYS A 113 10.70 -1.44 2.88
C LYS A 113 10.74 -0.63 4.17
N ARG A 114 10.72 0.72 4.09
CA ARG A 114 10.75 1.59 5.27
C ARG A 114 9.46 1.44 6.07
N MET A 115 8.32 1.36 5.39
CA MET A 115 7.01 1.15 6.02
C MET A 115 6.93 -0.25 6.63
N ALA A 116 7.40 -1.28 5.92
CA ALA A 116 7.46 -2.65 6.44
C ALA A 116 8.33 -2.73 7.72
N ASP A 117 9.51 -2.10 7.71
CA ASP A 117 10.39 -2.02 8.87
C ASP A 117 9.77 -1.28 10.05
N GLU A 118 9.07 -0.17 9.79
CA GLU A 118 8.39 0.61 10.83
C GLU A 118 7.24 -0.18 11.47
N LEU A 119 6.50 -0.94 10.66
CA LEU A 119 5.41 -1.79 11.08
C LEU A 119 5.92 -2.94 11.96
N ILE A 120 7.01 -3.62 11.56
CA ILE A 120 7.68 -4.64 12.37
C ILE A 120 8.19 -4.07 13.71
N ARG A 121 8.84 -2.89 13.67
CA ARG A 121 9.35 -2.23 14.89
C ARG A 121 8.23 -1.86 15.84
N THR A 122 7.11 -1.33 15.32
CA THR A 122 5.96 -0.94 16.13
C THR A 122 5.28 -2.17 16.74
N ALA A 123 5.11 -3.25 15.97
CA ALA A 123 4.61 -4.53 16.46
C ALA A 123 5.48 -5.10 17.60
N ALA A 124 6.81 -5.03 17.46
CA ALA A 124 7.74 -5.46 18.51
C ALA A 124 7.62 -4.61 19.79
N LYS A 125 7.39 -3.29 19.65
CA LYS A 125 7.12 -2.42 20.81
C LYS A 125 5.83 -2.80 21.52
N VAL A 126 4.73 -3.04 20.81
CA VAL A 126 3.46 -3.48 21.41
C VAL A 126 3.66 -4.77 22.22
N LYS A 127 4.39 -5.77 21.67
CA LYS A 127 4.73 -7.00 22.40
C LYS A 127 5.57 -6.77 23.66
N LYS A 128 6.42 -5.74 23.68
CA LYS A 128 7.26 -5.41 24.83
C LYS A 128 6.49 -4.64 25.91
N VAL A 129 5.58 -3.76 25.50
CA VAL A 129 4.83 -2.89 26.42
C VAL A 129 3.67 -3.66 27.07
N ALA A 130 2.97 -4.55 26.35
CA ALA A 130 1.80 -5.26 26.90
C ALA A 130 2.08 -6.01 28.23
N PRO A 131 3.16 -6.79 28.40
CA PRO A 131 3.48 -7.42 29.68
C PRO A 131 3.70 -6.43 30.84
N GLN A 132 4.25 -5.25 30.55
CA GLN A 132 4.49 -4.21 31.55
C GLN A 132 3.17 -3.57 32.00
N VAL A 133 2.24 -3.34 31.07
CA VAL A 133 0.90 -2.82 31.36
C VAL A 133 0.13 -3.80 32.24
N GLU A 134 0.15 -5.10 31.92
CA GLU A 134 -0.48 -6.12 32.78
C GLU A 134 0.13 -6.13 34.18
N HIS A 135 1.45 -6.09 34.28
CA HIS A 135 2.12 -6.10 35.58
C HIS A 135 1.75 -4.87 36.41
N ALA A 136 1.73 -3.68 35.81
CA ALA A 136 1.30 -2.47 36.49
C ALA A 136 -0.18 -2.51 36.89
N ALA A 137 -1.05 -3.06 36.03
CA ALA A 137 -2.46 -3.29 36.36
C ALA A 137 -2.64 -4.23 37.55
N ARG A 138 -1.80 -5.27 37.66
CA ARG A 138 -1.80 -6.18 38.82
C ARG A 138 -1.37 -5.46 40.10
N ILE A 139 -0.37 -4.58 40.03
CA ILE A 139 0.03 -3.77 41.20
C ILE A 139 -1.12 -2.87 41.67
N VAL A 140 -1.88 -2.27 40.74
CA VAL A 140 -3.08 -1.48 41.07
C VAL A 140 -4.15 -2.34 41.73
N LEU A 141 -4.35 -3.57 41.25
CA LEU A 141 -5.26 -4.53 41.86
C LEU A 141 -4.86 -4.82 43.32
N ASP A 142 -3.59 -5.11 43.56
CA ASP A 142 -3.07 -5.44 44.88
C ASP A 142 -3.06 -4.23 45.84
N ASN A 143 -2.97 -3.01 45.30
CA ASN A 143 -2.79 -1.76 46.05
C ASN A 143 -3.78 -0.66 45.61
N PRO A 144 -5.10 -0.84 45.87
CA PRO A 144 -6.15 0.03 45.32
C PRO A 144 -6.09 1.50 45.81
N ASP A 145 -5.48 1.75 46.97
CA ASP A 145 -5.33 3.10 47.55
C ASP A 145 -4.02 3.79 47.12
N SER A 146 -3.15 3.10 46.38
CA SER A 146 -1.85 3.63 45.98
C SER A 146 -1.96 4.51 44.74
N GLU A 147 -1.98 5.83 44.91
CA GLU A 147 -1.96 6.78 43.78
C GLU A 147 -0.72 6.60 42.89
N ALA A 148 0.44 6.29 43.47
CA ALA A 148 1.65 6.02 42.69
C ALA A 148 1.52 4.79 41.79
N ALA A 149 0.81 3.74 42.22
CA ALA A 149 0.54 2.57 41.39
C ALA A 149 -0.38 2.93 40.21
N LYS A 150 -1.42 3.73 40.47
CA LYS A 150 -2.37 4.21 39.46
C LYS A 150 -1.69 5.08 38.42
N GLU A 151 -0.90 6.06 38.84
CA GLU A 151 -0.12 6.93 37.95
C GLU A 151 0.83 6.14 37.05
N ASN A 152 1.56 5.16 37.61
CA ASN A 152 2.47 4.33 36.81
C ASN A 152 1.71 3.45 35.81
N PHE A 153 0.56 2.89 36.21
CA PHE A 153 -0.29 2.12 35.32
C PHE A 153 -0.85 2.99 34.19
N ASP A 154 -1.38 4.17 34.50
CA ASP A 154 -1.93 5.10 33.50
C ASP A 154 -0.86 5.54 32.50
N ARG A 155 0.35 5.86 32.95
CA ARG A 155 1.48 6.16 32.05
C ARG A 155 1.81 5.00 31.10
N LEU A 156 1.82 3.76 31.60
CA LEU A 156 2.09 2.57 30.76
C LEU A 156 0.92 2.28 29.81
N LYS A 157 -0.31 2.52 30.25
CA LYS A 157 -1.53 2.40 29.45
C LYS A 157 -1.48 3.39 28.28
N GLU A 158 -1.16 4.66 28.53
CA GLU A 158 -1.03 5.69 27.49
C GLU A 158 0.06 5.33 26.47
N GLU A 159 1.23 4.85 26.92
CA GLU A 159 2.29 4.38 26.02
C GLU A 159 1.81 3.22 25.13
N TYR A 160 1.11 2.23 25.72
CA TYR A 160 0.53 1.13 24.96
C TYR A 160 -0.50 1.61 23.94
N GLU A 161 -1.40 2.51 24.35
CA GLU A 161 -2.43 3.07 23.48
C GLU A 161 -1.82 3.85 22.30
N MET A 162 -0.74 4.60 22.56
CA MET A 162 0.02 5.29 21.52
C MET A 162 0.62 4.29 20.51
N GLN A 163 1.27 3.22 20.99
CA GLN A 163 1.86 2.22 20.09
C GLN A 163 0.81 1.44 19.30
N VAL A 164 -0.33 1.11 19.90
CA VAL A 164 -1.44 0.42 19.20
C VAL A 164 -2.09 1.34 18.18
N ASN A 165 -2.36 2.60 18.49
CA ASN A 165 -2.86 3.57 17.51
C ASN A 165 -1.91 3.71 16.31
N LYS A 166 -0.60 3.82 16.59
CA LYS A 166 0.42 3.84 15.54
C LYS A 166 0.40 2.56 14.70
N LEU A 167 0.30 1.40 15.34
CA LEU A 167 0.25 0.11 14.66
C LEU A 167 -0.97 0.00 13.75
N THR A 168 -2.16 0.35 14.25
CA THR A 168 -3.42 0.33 13.51
C THR A 168 -3.35 1.24 12.29
N ASN A 169 -2.82 2.45 12.43
CA ASN A 169 -2.65 3.38 11.31
C ASN A 169 -1.69 2.85 10.24
N LEU A 170 -0.58 2.22 10.66
CA LEU A 170 0.36 1.59 9.73
C LEU A 170 -0.27 0.40 9.01
N VAL A 171 -1.05 -0.43 9.71
CA VAL A 171 -1.74 -1.57 9.10
C VAL A 171 -2.74 -1.09 8.05
N HIS A 172 -3.64 -0.15 8.39
CA HIS A 172 -4.62 0.36 7.44
C HIS A 172 -3.99 1.11 6.25
N ALA A 173 -2.89 1.85 6.46
CA ALA A 173 -2.21 2.57 5.38
C ALA A 173 -1.53 1.65 4.35
N ASN A 174 -1.29 0.38 4.69
CA ASN A 174 -0.63 -0.60 3.83
C ASN A 174 -1.53 -1.77 3.43
N MET A 175 -2.83 -1.63 3.65
CA MET A 175 -3.84 -2.58 3.19
C MET A 175 -4.60 -1.96 2.02
N ASP A 176 -4.97 -2.79 1.05
CA ASP A 176 -5.89 -2.36 0.00
C ASP A 176 -7.29 -2.18 0.60
N THR A 177 -7.91 -1.02 0.34
CA THR A 177 -9.21 -0.68 0.92
C THR A 177 -10.32 -1.61 0.41
N VAL A 178 -10.29 -2.03 -0.86
CA VAL A 178 -11.30 -2.92 -1.44
C VAL A 178 -11.16 -4.31 -0.83
N GLU A 179 -9.95 -4.88 -0.84
CA GLU A 179 -9.67 -6.19 -0.24
C GLU A 179 -10.06 -6.22 1.26
N PHE A 180 -9.82 -5.13 1.99
CA PHE A 180 -10.21 -5.01 3.39
C PHE A 180 -11.73 -4.98 3.59
N LEU A 181 -12.45 -4.25 2.75
CA LEU A 181 -13.91 -4.16 2.82
C LEU A 181 -14.56 -5.50 2.44
N GLU A 182 -14.04 -6.19 1.42
CA GLU A 182 -14.46 -7.56 1.07
C GLU A 182 -14.25 -8.51 2.26
N ALA A 183 -13.05 -8.50 2.87
CA ALA A 183 -12.76 -9.34 4.03
C ALA A 183 -13.63 -8.99 5.25
N SER A 184 -14.00 -7.72 5.41
CA SER A 184 -14.91 -7.25 6.46
C SER A 184 -16.34 -7.74 6.24
N GLU A 185 -16.82 -7.70 5.00
CA GLU A 185 -18.12 -8.23 4.60
C GLU A 185 -18.21 -9.75 4.82
N ASP A 186 -17.18 -10.49 4.40
CA ASP A 186 -17.07 -11.94 4.63
C ASP A 186 -17.07 -12.29 6.12
N HIS A 187 -16.24 -11.60 6.92
CA HIS A 187 -16.20 -11.80 8.38
C HIS A 187 -17.54 -11.49 9.05
N LEU A 188 -18.22 -10.42 8.60
CA LEU A 188 -19.52 -10.02 9.11
C LEU A 188 -20.57 -11.11 8.83
N ARG A 189 -20.61 -11.61 7.59
CA ARG A 189 -21.52 -12.67 7.16
C ARG A 189 -21.30 -13.95 7.97
N GLU A 190 -20.05 -14.42 8.09
CA GLU A 190 -19.70 -15.60 8.89
C GLU A 190 -20.15 -15.42 10.36
N THR A 191 -19.91 -14.25 10.93
CA THR A 191 -20.26 -13.94 12.32
C THR A 191 -21.77 -13.93 12.56
N LEU A 192 -22.53 -13.34 11.63
CA LEU A 192 -23.99 -13.28 11.74
C LEU A 192 -24.63 -14.64 11.49
N GLU A 193 -24.12 -15.45 10.56
CA GLU A 193 -24.61 -16.82 10.37
C GLU A 193 -24.39 -17.69 11.62
N ALA A 194 -23.24 -17.56 12.29
CA ALA A 194 -23.00 -18.22 13.57
C ALA A 194 -24.01 -17.77 14.64
N ALA A 195 -24.30 -16.46 14.73
CA ALA A 195 -25.32 -15.94 15.63
C ALA A 195 -26.72 -16.47 15.30
N LYS A 196 -27.12 -16.48 14.02
CA LYS A 196 -28.41 -17.01 13.55
C LYS A 196 -28.57 -18.48 13.96
N ALA A 197 -27.52 -19.30 13.82
CA ALA A 197 -27.55 -20.70 14.19
C ALA A 197 -27.68 -20.93 15.71
N LEU A 198 -26.90 -20.20 16.52
CA LEU A 198 -26.95 -20.31 17.98
C LEU A 198 -28.31 -19.86 18.53
N ILE A 199 -28.84 -18.74 18.03
CA ILE A 199 -30.15 -18.21 18.44
C ILE A 199 -31.27 -19.17 18.05
N LYS A 200 -31.25 -19.72 16.83
CA LYS A 200 -32.24 -20.69 16.36
C LYS A 200 -32.29 -21.94 17.24
N THR A 201 -31.12 -22.44 17.63
CA THR A 201 -31.00 -23.64 18.46
C THR A 201 -31.18 -23.37 19.95
N GLY A 202 -31.17 -22.10 20.37
CA GLY A 202 -31.14 -21.71 21.78
C GLY A 202 -29.88 -22.15 22.53
N LYS A 203 -28.84 -22.57 21.81
CA LYS A 203 -27.57 -23.04 22.39
C LYS A 203 -26.67 -21.86 22.66
N ASP A 204 -26.08 -21.84 23.85
CA ASP A 204 -25.08 -20.85 24.30
C ASP A 204 -25.46 -19.38 23.98
N PRO A 205 -26.43 -18.81 24.72
CA PRO A 205 -26.84 -17.41 24.58
C PRO A 205 -25.68 -16.42 24.73
N GLN A 206 -24.66 -16.77 25.53
CA GLN A 206 -23.52 -15.91 25.76
C GLN A 206 -22.63 -15.81 24.52
N LEU A 207 -22.38 -16.93 23.85
CA LEU A 207 -21.67 -16.96 22.57
C LEU A 207 -22.46 -16.23 21.46
N ALA A 208 -23.78 -16.37 21.44
CA ALA A 208 -24.63 -15.62 20.50
C ALA A 208 -24.47 -14.10 20.69
N PHE A 209 -24.49 -13.60 21.93
CA PHE A 209 -24.20 -12.18 22.22
C PHE A 209 -22.79 -11.75 21.78
N GLN A 210 -21.79 -12.62 21.92
CA GLN A 210 -20.43 -12.33 21.47
C GLN A 210 -20.34 -12.18 19.94
N HIS A 211 -21.00 -13.06 19.18
CA HIS A 211 -21.07 -12.93 17.72
C HIS A 211 -21.79 -11.64 17.30
N VAL A 212 -22.94 -11.33 17.91
CA VAL A 212 -23.68 -10.07 17.62
C VAL A 212 -22.83 -8.83 17.93
N ALA A 213 -22.11 -8.83 19.06
CA ALA A 213 -21.19 -7.75 19.40
C ALA A 213 -20.04 -7.64 18.40
N SER A 214 -19.46 -8.77 17.98
CA SER A 214 -18.41 -8.82 16.94
C SER A 214 -18.90 -8.26 15.61
N ALA A 215 -20.13 -8.59 15.20
CA ALA A 215 -20.75 -8.08 13.99
C ALA A 215 -20.93 -6.55 14.05
N ALA A 216 -21.44 -6.03 15.16
CA ALA A 216 -21.60 -4.58 15.36
C ALA A 216 -20.25 -3.83 15.32
N ARG A 217 -19.18 -4.40 15.90
CA ARG A 217 -17.83 -3.81 15.82
C ARG A 217 -17.26 -3.84 14.41
N THR A 218 -17.51 -4.91 13.66
CA THR A 218 -17.09 -5.03 12.25
C THR A 218 -17.80 -3.97 11.39
N ALA A 219 -19.11 -3.78 11.57
CA ALA A 219 -19.84 -2.70 10.90
C ALA A 219 -19.28 -1.30 11.26
N LYS A 220 -18.89 -1.08 12.53
CA LYS A 220 -18.26 0.17 12.95
C LYS A 220 -16.88 0.37 12.32
N LEU A 221 -16.11 -0.70 12.16
CA LEU A 221 -14.82 -0.67 11.47
C LEU A 221 -14.98 -0.24 10.00
N VAL A 222 -15.96 -0.82 9.29
CA VAL A 222 -16.32 -0.43 7.92
C VAL A 222 -16.68 1.06 7.83
N GLN A 223 -17.46 1.58 8.77
CA GLN A 223 -17.78 3.02 8.81
C GLN A 223 -16.54 3.90 8.95
N ASN A 224 -15.59 3.51 9.80
CA ASN A 224 -14.38 4.28 10.03
C ASN A 224 -13.49 4.30 8.77
N VAL A 225 -13.43 3.18 8.04
CA VAL A 225 -12.72 3.11 6.75
C VAL A 225 -13.42 3.97 5.70
N ALA A 226 -14.75 3.90 5.60
CA ALA A 226 -15.52 4.77 4.71
C ALA A 226 -15.31 6.26 5.03
N GLU A 227 -15.28 6.64 6.31
CA GLU A 227 -14.96 8.01 6.73
C GLU A 227 -13.57 8.45 6.26
N GLY A 228 -12.56 7.58 6.42
CA GLY A 228 -11.20 7.86 5.94
C GLY A 228 -11.12 8.08 4.43
N GLU A 229 -11.92 7.36 3.64
CA GLU A 229 -12.01 7.59 2.19
C GLU A 229 -12.78 8.87 1.83
N ILE A 230 -13.84 9.19 2.57
CA ILE A 230 -14.60 10.46 2.45
C ILE A 230 -13.71 11.67 2.74
N GLU A 231 -12.81 11.57 3.72
CA GLU A 231 -11.82 12.61 4.04
C GLU A 231 -10.71 12.70 2.99
N ASN A 232 -10.34 11.56 2.39
CA ASN A 232 -9.29 11.48 1.38
C ASN A 232 -9.72 12.04 0.01
N THR A 233 -10.98 11.89 -0.36
CA THR A 233 -11.45 12.25 -1.70
C THR A 233 -11.93 13.71 -1.82
N GLU A 234 -11.64 14.31 -2.98
CA GLU A 234 -12.17 15.59 -3.46
C GLU A 234 -13.22 15.39 -4.58
N ASP A 235 -13.55 14.13 -4.94
CA ASP A 235 -14.61 13.81 -5.90
C ASP A 235 -15.98 13.93 -5.21
N PRO A 236 -16.85 14.88 -5.62
CA PRO A 236 -18.13 15.11 -4.97
C PRO A 236 -19.11 13.94 -5.14
N THR A 237 -19.09 13.23 -6.26
CA THR A 237 -20.02 12.13 -6.53
C THR A 237 -19.64 10.91 -5.69
N PHE A 238 -18.37 10.52 -5.71
CA PHE A 238 -17.88 9.44 -4.87
C PHE A 238 -18.10 9.73 -3.38
N LYS A 239 -17.79 10.96 -2.94
CA LYS A 239 -18.00 11.38 -1.56
C LYS A 239 -19.46 11.28 -1.12
N ALA A 240 -20.40 11.74 -1.95
CA ALA A 240 -21.83 11.69 -1.64
C ALA A 240 -22.34 10.24 -1.55
N ASN A 241 -21.99 9.41 -2.54
CA ASN A 241 -22.40 8.00 -2.57
C ASN A 241 -21.85 7.23 -1.36
N LEU A 242 -20.57 7.43 -1.03
CA LEU A 242 -19.94 6.75 0.09
C LEU A 242 -20.48 7.22 1.44
N THR A 243 -20.83 8.51 1.57
CA THR A 243 -21.49 9.05 2.76
C THR A 243 -22.85 8.39 2.97
N ALA A 244 -23.66 8.27 1.90
CA ALA A 244 -24.96 7.61 1.98
C ALA A 244 -24.84 6.13 2.37
N ALA A 245 -23.90 5.39 1.78
CA ALA A 245 -23.64 3.99 2.11
C ALA A 245 -23.17 3.82 3.57
N LYS A 246 -22.24 4.68 4.03
CA LYS A 246 -21.78 4.72 5.43
C LYS A 246 -22.94 4.97 6.41
N ASP A 247 -23.82 5.92 6.09
CA ASP A 247 -24.98 6.24 6.92
C ASP A 247 -26.00 5.09 6.94
N HIS A 248 -26.14 4.36 5.84
CA HIS A 248 -26.95 3.13 5.79
C HIS A 248 -26.42 2.06 6.76
N VAL A 249 -25.09 1.86 6.82
CA VAL A 249 -24.47 0.97 7.83
C VAL A 249 -24.76 1.46 9.24
N ALA A 250 -24.72 2.77 9.50
CA ALA A 250 -25.02 3.32 10.83
C ALA A 250 -26.46 3.08 11.26
N GLN A 251 -27.40 3.19 10.33
CA GLN A 251 -28.83 3.00 10.59
C GLN A 251 -29.21 1.52 10.79
N SER A 252 -28.43 0.56 10.28
CA SER A 252 -28.73 -0.87 10.40
C SER A 252 -28.22 -1.52 11.71
N VAL A 253 -27.15 -0.98 12.33
CA VAL A 253 -26.54 -1.57 13.55
C VAL A 253 -27.51 -1.61 14.73
N GLY A 254 -28.21 -0.52 15.02
CA GLY A 254 -29.14 -0.42 16.16
C GLY A 254 -30.27 -1.45 16.09
N PRO A 255 -31.05 -1.47 15.00
CA PRO A 255 -32.09 -2.47 14.77
C PRO A 255 -31.60 -3.91 14.83
N MET A 256 -30.42 -4.22 14.26
CA MET A 256 -29.81 -5.55 14.32
C MET A 256 -29.51 -5.98 15.75
N VAL A 257 -28.87 -5.11 16.55
CA VAL A 257 -28.55 -5.43 17.95
C VAL A 257 -29.82 -5.59 18.79
N ALA A 258 -30.83 -4.75 18.56
CA ALA A 258 -32.09 -4.81 19.29
C ALA A 258 -32.88 -6.10 18.99
N SER A 259 -33.01 -6.48 17.71
CA SER A 259 -33.67 -7.72 17.31
C SER A 259 -32.93 -8.95 17.81
N ALA A 260 -31.59 -8.93 17.75
CA ALA A 260 -30.76 -10.01 18.29
C ALA A 260 -30.98 -10.21 19.79
N ARG A 261 -30.98 -9.12 20.58
CA ARG A 261 -31.26 -9.16 22.03
C ARG A 261 -32.62 -9.80 22.31
N SER A 262 -33.65 -9.35 21.60
CA SER A 262 -35.01 -9.91 21.73
C SER A 262 -35.02 -11.42 21.45
N ALA A 263 -34.43 -11.84 20.33
CA ALA A 263 -34.40 -13.24 19.91
C ALA A 263 -33.60 -14.14 20.87
N ILE A 264 -32.48 -13.66 21.41
CA ILE A 264 -31.68 -14.40 22.39
C ILE A 264 -32.46 -14.60 23.71
N THR A 265 -33.23 -13.59 24.14
CA THR A 265 -34.03 -13.67 25.38
C THR A 265 -35.32 -14.48 25.24
N GLN A 266 -35.68 -14.88 24.02
CA GLN A 266 -36.89 -15.67 23.72
C GLN A 266 -36.54 -16.94 22.91
N PRO A 267 -35.83 -17.92 23.51
CA PRO A 267 -35.41 -19.12 22.79
C PRO A 267 -36.61 -19.89 22.22
N GLY A 268 -36.52 -20.30 20.96
CA GLY A 268 -37.59 -21.04 20.27
C GLY A 268 -38.70 -20.18 19.68
N ASN A 269 -38.69 -18.85 19.86
CA ASN A 269 -39.60 -17.95 19.17
C ASN A 269 -39.15 -17.74 17.72
N SER A 270 -39.77 -18.48 16.78
CA SER A 270 -39.45 -18.40 15.35
C SER A 270 -39.66 -17.00 14.76
N ALA A 271 -40.65 -16.24 15.22
CA ALA A 271 -40.91 -14.89 14.70
C ALA A 271 -39.80 -13.91 15.13
N ALA A 272 -39.35 -13.99 16.39
CA ALA A 272 -38.24 -13.16 16.87
C ALA A 272 -36.93 -13.51 16.15
N HIS A 273 -36.69 -14.81 15.89
CA HIS A 273 -35.54 -15.28 15.11
C HIS A 273 -35.58 -14.78 13.66
N GLU A 274 -36.74 -14.83 13.00
CA GLU A 274 -36.91 -14.34 11.64
C GLU A 274 -36.65 -12.82 11.54
N VAL A 275 -37.19 -12.02 12.47
CA VAL A 275 -36.92 -10.58 12.53
C VAL A 275 -35.43 -10.29 12.71
N PHE A 276 -34.72 -11.07 13.54
CA PHE A 276 -33.27 -10.95 13.66
C PHE A 276 -32.56 -11.29 12.35
N CYS A 277 -32.94 -12.39 11.69
CA CYS A 277 -32.35 -12.79 10.41
C CYS A 277 -32.48 -11.68 9.35
N THR A 278 -33.68 -11.12 9.19
CA THR A 278 -33.90 -9.99 8.26
C THR A 278 -32.99 -8.81 8.60
N LYS A 279 -32.90 -8.41 9.87
CA LYS A 279 -32.08 -7.25 10.26
C LYS A 279 -30.57 -7.53 10.15
N ALA A 280 -30.16 -8.78 10.30
CA ALA A 280 -28.79 -9.20 10.03
C ALA A 280 -28.46 -9.09 8.52
N ASP A 281 -29.37 -9.55 7.64
CA ASP A 281 -29.20 -9.48 6.19
C ASP A 281 -29.23 -8.03 5.67
N ASP A 282 -30.08 -7.18 6.26
CA ASP A 282 -30.09 -5.73 6.00
C ASP A 282 -28.71 -5.11 6.31
N MET A 283 -28.08 -5.48 7.43
CA MET A 283 -26.78 -4.96 7.82
C MET A 283 -25.63 -5.48 6.93
N VAL A 284 -25.69 -6.74 6.51
CA VAL A 284 -24.74 -7.28 5.50
C VAL A 284 -24.88 -6.52 4.18
N SER A 285 -26.11 -6.28 3.73
CA SER A 285 -26.37 -5.51 2.50
C SER A 285 -25.85 -4.08 2.62
N ALA A 286 -26.06 -3.41 3.76
CA ALA A 286 -25.53 -2.07 3.98
C ALA A 286 -23.99 -2.01 3.94
N VAL A 287 -23.29 -3.03 4.45
CA VAL A 287 -21.84 -3.14 4.34
C VAL A 287 -21.40 -3.43 2.90
N HIS A 288 -22.17 -4.25 2.19
CA HIS A 288 -21.95 -4.50 0.77
C HIS A 288 -22.06 -3.22 -0.07
N ASP A 289 -23.02 -2.32 0.21
CA ASP A 289 -23.15 -1.03 -0.48
C ASP A 289 -21.86 -0.19 -0.35
N VAL A 290 -21.23 -0.20 0.83
CA VAL A 290 -19.95 0.49 1.05
C VAL A 290 -18.85 -0.15 0.19
N HIS A 291 -18.74 -1.48 0.23
CA HIS A 291 -17.79 -2.21 -0.60
C HIS A 291 -18.00 -1.93 -2.10
N GLU A 292 -19.24 -1.99 -2.60
CA GLU A 292 -19.57 -1.76 -4.01
C GLU A 292 -19.25 -0.33 -4.47
N VAL A 293 -19.55 0.68 -3.64
CA VAL A 293 -19.21 2.08 -3.96
C VAL A 293 -17.69 2.27 -4.06
N VAL A 294 -16.93 1.67 -3.14
CA VAL A 294 -15.47 1.75 -3.12
C VAL A 294 -14.86 0.95 -4.27
N ASP A 295 -15.30 -0.29 -4.50
CA ASP A 295 -14.82 -1.14 -5.58
C ASP A 295 -15.07 -0.51 -6.95
N LYS A 296 -16.27 -0.01 -7.23
CA LYS A 296 -16.55 0.72 -8.48
C LYS A 296 -15.68 1.96 -8.66
N HIS A 297 -15.36 2.65 -7.55
CA HIS A 297 -14.44 3.78 -7.62
C HIS A 297 -13.04 3.29 -7.95
N TYR A 298 -12.50 2.29 -7.24
CA TYR A 298 -11.12 1.87 -7.39
C TYR A 298 -10.83 1.03 -8.64
N ASN A 299 -11.78 0.19 -9.02
CA ASN A 299 -11.74 -0.75 -10.14
C ASN A 299 -12.84 -0.41 -11.17
N PRO A 300 -12.76 0.74 -11.85
CA PRO A 300 -13.75 1.09 -12.86
C PRO A 300 -13.73 0.06 -14.00
N PRO A 301 -14.87 -0.26 -14.61
CA PRO A 301 -14.92 -1.20 -15.72
C PRO A 301 -13.96 -0.76 -16.84
N PRO A 302 -13.27 -1.72 -17.50
CA PRO A 302 -12.32 -1.38 -18.55
C PRO A 302 -13.02 -0.59 -19.66
N PRO A 303 -12.34 0.41 -20.26
CA PRO A 303 -12.91 1.15 -21.38
C PRO A 303 -13.25 0.18 -22.52
N PRO A 304 -14.32 0.45 -23.29
CA PRO A 304 -14.68 -0.40 -24.41
C PRO A 304 -13.48 -0.56 -25.36
N PRO A 305 -13.27 -1.75 -25.94
CA PRO A 305 -12.18 -1.98 -26.87
C PRO A 305 -12.26 -0.92 -27.97
N ARG A 306 -11.13 -0.27 -28.25
CA ARG A 306 -11.09 0.70 -29.36
C ARG A 306 -11.59 -0.01 -30.63
N PRO A 307 -12.42 0.64 -31.45
CA PRO A 307 -12.75 0.10 -32.75
C PRO A 307 -11.44 -0.24 -33.47
N PRO A 308 -11.37 -1.39 -34.17
CA PRO A 308 -10.18 -1.75 -34.91
C PRO A 308 -9.79 -0.55 -35.76
N SER A 309 -8.56 -0.08 -35.58
CA SER A 309 -8.01 0.96 -36.46
C SER A 309 -8.25 0.49 -37.89
N PRO A 310 -8.74 1.36 -38.80
CA PRO A 310 -8.95 0.97 -40.18
C PRO A 310 -7.68 0.29 -40.66
N THR A 311 -7.84 -0.95 -41.16
CA THR A 311 -6.76 -1.70 -41.78
C THR A 311 -6.03 -0.72 -42.69
N PRO A 312 -4.72 -0.47 -42.48
CA PRO A 312 -4.00 0.38 -43.40
C PRO A 312 -4.26 -0.17 -44.80
N GLU A 313 -4.68 0.70 -45.73
CA GLU A 313 -4.53 0.38 -47.14
C GLU A 313 -3.11 -0.15 -47.35
N PRO A 314 -2.86 -1.08 -48.28
CA PRO A 314 -1.52 -1.58 -48.55
C PRO A 314 -0.68 -0.43 -49.11
N VAL A 315 -0.16 0.42 -48.22
CA VAL A 315 0.96 1.29 -48.47
C VAL A 315 2.08 0.31 -48.77
N GLN A 316 2.64 0.39 -49.98
CA GLN A 316 3.89 -0.30 -50.32
C GLN A 316 4.80 -0.23 -49.12
N GLU A 317 5.17 -1.38 -48.56
CA GLU A 317 6.10 -1.45 -47.44
C GLU A 317 7.30 -0.58 -47.82
N PRO A 318 7.58 0.52 -47.10
CA PRO A 318 8.86 1.17 -47.26
C PRO A 318 9.92 0.09 -47.01
N PRO A 319 11.01 0.08 -47.80
CA PRO A 319 12.02 -0.97 -47.70
C PRO A 319 12.38 -1.20 -46.23
N PRO A 320 12.59 -2.45 -45.81
CA PRO A 320 12.82 -2.79 -44.40
C PRO A 320 13.84 -1.81 -43.85
N ARG A 321 13.38 -0.96 -42.92
CA ARG A 321 14.29 -0.06 -42.22
C ARG A 321 15.34 -0.98 -41.60
N PRO A 322 16.64 -0.79 -41.90
CA PRO A 322 17.67 -1.60 -41.28
C PRO A 322 17.44 -1.58 -39.77
N PRO A 323 17.61 -2.71 -39.05
CA PRO A 323 17.51 -2.70 -37.60
C PRO A 323 18.37 -1.55 -37.11
N SER A 324 17.76 -0.55 -36.48
CA SER A 324 18.53 0.42 -35.71
C SER A 324 19.41 -0.43 -34.79
N PRO A 325 20.74 -0.21 -34.75
CA PRO A 325 21.57 -0.95 -33.82
C PRO A 325 20.92 -0.84 -32.45
N GLU A 326 20.48 -1.95 -31.85
CA GLU A 326 20.14 -1.93 -30.44
C GLU A 326 21.40 -1.46 -29.73
N ALA A 327 21.38 -0.20 -29.29
CA ALA A 327 22.51 0.36 -28.57
C ALA A 327 22.75 -0.57 -27.38
N ALA A 328 23.97 -1.12 -27.30
CA ALA A 328 24.34 -2.06 -26.25
C ALA A 328 23.89 -1.49 -24.89
N ILE A 329 23.17 -2.29 -24.11
CA ILE A 329 22.71 -1.90 -22.78
C ILE A 329 23.96 -1.58 -21.96
N PRO A 330 24.13 -0.35 -21.47
CA PRO A 330 25.32 -0.01 -20.70
C PRO A 330 25.39 -0.87 -19.44
N LEU A 331 26.52 -1.51 -19.16
CA LEU A 331 26.71 -2.22 -17.90
C LEU A 331 26.80 -1.22 -16.76
N GLN A 332 26.07 -1.46 -15.66
CA GLN A 332 26.04 -0.57 -14.49
C GLN A 332 27.44 -0.35 -13.89
N SER A 333 28.30 -1.37 -13.94
CA SER A 333 29.69 -1.32 -13.45
C SER A 333 30.62 -0.44 -14.28
N GLU A 334 30.34 -0.26 -15.57
CA GLU A 334 31.20 0.46 -16.51
C GLU A 334 30.68 1.87 -16.81
N ASN A 335 29.36 2.04 -16.84
CA ASN A 335 28.71 3.29 -17.15
C ASN A 335 27.45 3.50 -16.29
N PRO A 336 27.62 3.84 -15.00
CA PRO A 336 26.49 3.96 -14.07
C PRO A 336 25.53 5.10 -14.44
N ILE A 337 26.03 6.21 -15.02
CA ILE A 337 25.20 7.31 -15.52
C ILE A 337 24.38 6.87 -16.74
N GLY A 338 25.01 6.19 -17.69
CA GLY A 338 24.33 5.66 -18.87
C GLY A 338 23.32 4.56 -18.54
N TYR A 339 23.60 3.73 -17.53
CA TYR A 339 22.65 2.74 -17.03
C TYR A 339 21.40 3.42 -16.45
N ALA A 340 21.56 4.47 -15.64
CA ALA A 340 20.44 5.25 -15.11
C ALA A 340 19.61 5.92 -16.22
N ALA A 341 20.29 6.46 -17.24
CA ALA A 341 19.64 7.00 -18.43
C ALA A 341 18.85 5.95 -19.21
N HIS A 342 19.43 4.76 -19.40
CA HIS A 342 18.77 3.63 -20.06
C HIS A 342 17.53 3.17 -19.30
N GLN A 343 17.59 3.10 -17.97
CA GLN A 343 16.45 2.71 -17.14
C GLN A 343 15.28 3.70 -17.31
N LEU A 344 15.54 5.01 -17.25
CA LEU A 344 14.50 6.01 -17.49
C LEU A 344 13.91 5.89 -18.91
N ASP A 345 14.73 5.66 -19.94
CA ASP A 345 14.24 5.48 -21.31
C ASP A 345 13.40 4.21 -21.46
N LYS A 346 13.79 3.10 -20.79
CA LYS A 346 13.01 1.86 -20.73
C LYS A 346 11.64 2.10 -20.09
N ASP A 347 11.62 2.77 -18.93
CA ASP A 347 10.39 3.09 -18.18
C ASP A 347 9.49 4.04 -18.97
N ALA A 348 10.05 4.95 -19.76
CA ALA A 348 9.28 5.85 -20.62
C ALA A 348 8.79 5.16 -21.91
N LYS A 349 9.57 4.23 -22.48
CA LYS A 349 9.27 3.55 -23.76
C LYS A 349 8.08 2.62 -23.71
N GLN A 350 7.70 2.13 -22.54
CA GLN A 350 6.49 1.30 -22.38
C GLN A 350 5.20 2.06 -22.74
N TRP A 351 5.26 3.39 -22.82
CA TRP A 351 4.13 4.27 -23.08
C TRP A 351 4.16 4.87 -24.49
N GLU A 352 2.99 5.16 -25.04
CA GLU A 352 2.83 6.02 -26.21
C GLU A 352 3.33 7.45 -25.91
N ASP A 353 3.64 8.21 -26.96
CA ASP A 353 4.22 9.54 -26.79
C ASP A 353 3.18 10.54 -26.26
N ASN A 354 3.37 10.98 -25.01
CA ASN A 354 2.74 12.16 -24.44
C ASN A 354 3.81 13.18 -24.03
N ALA A 355 3.42 14.41 -23.67
CA ALA A 355 4.38 15.48 -23.38
C ALA A 355 5.38 15.13 -22.25
N MET A 356 4.93 14.41 -21.22
CA MET A 356 5.77 13.98 -20.10
C MET A 356 6.71 12.84 -20.48
N VAL A 357 6.21 11.84 -21.21
CA VAL A 357 7.00 10.73 -21.76
C VAL A 357 8.09 11.27 -22.71
N LEU A 358 7.75 12.23 -23.58
CA LEU A 358 8.70 12.86 -24.49
C LEU A 358 9.79 13.64 -23.73
N ALA A 359 9.42 14.38 -22.68
CA ALA A 359 10.38 15.07 -21.81
C ALA A 359 11.32 14.07 -21.11
N ALA A 360 10.79 12.99 -20.53
CA ALA A 360 11.58 11.95 -19.88
C ALA A 360 12.54 11.24 -20.86
N ARG A 361 12.08 10.88 -22.06
CA ARG A 361 12.93 10.30 -23.12
C ARG A 361 14.03 11.27 -23.56
N LYS A 362 13.73 12.57 -23.62
CA LYS A 362 14.73 13.60 -23.92
C LYS A 362 15.76 13.74 -22.79
N MET A 363 15.33 13.71 -21.53
CA MET A 363 16.22 13.68 -20.37
C MET A 363 17.15 12.46 -20.41
N ALA A 364 16.63 11.27 -20.70
CA ALA A 364 17.42 10.06 -20.83
C ALA A 364 18.48 10.17 -21.94
N LYS A 365 18.12 10.69 -23.12
CA LYS A 365 19.08 10.93 -24.22
C LYS A 365 20.18 11.92 -23.83
N LEU A 366 19.80 13.03 -23.20
CA LEU A 366 20.76 14.03 -22.70
C LEU A 366 21.66 13.46 -21.61
N MET A 367 21.12 12.63 -20.70
CA MET A 367 21.88 11.99 -19.64
C MET A 367 22.88 10.96 -20.21
N MET A 368 22.52 10.25 -21.28
CA MET A 368 23.44 9.37 -22.01
C MET A 368 24.60 10.16 -22.64
N GLN A 369 24.32 11.33 -23.23
CA GLN A 369 25.36 12.22 -23.75
C GLN A 369 26.26 12.77 -22.64
N MET A 370 25.66 13.15 -21.50
CA MET A 370 26.40 13.58 -20.31
C MET A 370 27.36 12.49 -19.82
N ALA A 371 26.95 11.22 -19.85
CA ALA A 371 27.82 10.10 -19.49
C ALA A 371 29.06 9.99 -20.40
N GLN A 372 28.89 10.21 -21.72
CA GLN A 372 29.99 10.21 -22.69
C GLN A 372 30.97 11.36 -22.42
N PHE A 373 30.45 12.58 -22.21
CA PHE A 373 31.28 13.74 -21.91
C PHE A 373 32.04 13.60 -20.59
N ALA A 374 31.40 13.03 -19.56
CA ALA A 374 32.02 12.79 -18.26
C ALA A 374 33.20 11.79 -18.31
N ARG A 375 33.14 10.80 -19.22
CA ARG A 375 34.24 9.85 -19.47
C ARG A 375 35.34 10.36 -20.40
N GLY A 376 35.17 11.54 -21.00
CA GLY A 376 36.19 12.13 -21.90
C GLY A 376 36.16 11.59 -23.33
N GLU A 377 35.12 10.84 -23.72
CA GLU A 377 34.90 10.39 -25.10
C GLU A 377 34.60 11.62 -25.99
N GLY A 378 35.55 12.08 -26.83
CA GLY A 378 35.32 13.21 -27.77
C GLY A 378 36.28 14.40 -27.71
N GLY A 379 37.27 14.41 -26.79
CA GLY A 379 38.29 15.45 -26.68
C GLY A 379 38.02 16.50 -25.58
N GLU A 380 39.05 16.83 -24.80
CA GLU A 380 38.93 17.46 -23.47
C GLU A 380 38.20 18.82 -23.44
N VAL A 381 38.56 19.76 -24.33
CA VAL A 381 38.02 21.14 -24.28
C VAL A 381 36.56 21.20 -24.75
N SER A 382 36.21 20.42 -25.78
CA SER A 382 34.82 20.34 -26.27
C SER A 382 33.91 19.70 -25.22
N ASN A 383 34.40 18.66 -24.54
CA ASN A 383 33.65 17.90 -23.56
C ASN A 383 33.30 18.70 -22.30
N ARG A 384 34.19 19.57 -21.80
CA ARG A 384 33.92 20.43 -20.63
C ARG A 384 32.75 21.38 -20.87
N LYS A 385 32.70 22.04 -22.03
CA LYS A 385 31.61 22.96 -22.40
C LYS A 385 30.31 22.18 -22.64
N GLN A 386 30.39 21.08 -23.39
CA GLN A 386 29.23 20.25 -23.70
C GLN A 386 28.63 19.60 -22.45
N LEU A 387 29.44 19.22 -21.47
CA LEU A 387 28.97 18.69 -20.18
C LEU A 387 28.08 19.70 -19.44
N ILE A 388 28.51 20.97 -19.36
CA ILE A 388 27.76 22.04 -18.71
C ILE A 388 26.48 22.39 -19.49
N GLU A 389 26.57 22.46 -20.82
CA GLU A 389 25.40 22.74 -21.67
C GLU A 389 24.35 21.64 -21.58
N THR A 390 24.76 20.38 -21.63
CA THR A 390 23.86 19.22 -21.46
C THR A 390 23.23 19.22 -20.07
N ALA A 391 23.97 19.56 -19.01
CA ALA A 391 23.39 19.71 -17.67
C ALA A 391 22.26 20.75 -17.64
N LYS A 392 22.46 21.92 -18.27
CA LYS A 392 21.43 22.97 -18.36
C LYS A 392 20.19 22.49 -19.12
N LEU A 393 20.37 21.73 -20.20
CA LEU A 393 19.26 21.14 -20.95
C LEU A 393 18.49 20.11 -20.12
N ILE A 394 19.18 19.23 -19.38
CA ILE A 394 18.54 18.26 -18.48
C ILE A 394 17.70 18.99 -17.42
N VAL A 395 18.23 20.07 -16.84
CA VAL A 395 17.47 20.86 -15.87
C VAL A 395 16.20 21.46 -16.49
N LYS A 396 16.30 22.05 -17.68
CA LYS A 396 15.13 22.60 -18.39
C LYS A 396 14.04 21.55 -18.63
N GLU A 397 14.42 20.35 -19.05
CA GLU A 397 13.44 19.27 -19.25
C GLU A 397 12.86 18.76 -17.92
N SER A 398 13.68 18.72 -16.85
CA SER A 398 13.19 18.36 -15.50
C SER A 398 12.16 19.36 -14.96
N GLU A 399 12.33 20.66 -15.25
CA GLU A 399 11.37 21.71 -14.90
C GLU A 399 10.02 21.50 -15.63
N ALA A 400 10.05 21.06 -16.89
CA ALA A 400 8.84 20.72 -17.64
C ALA A 400 8.11 19.51 -17.02
N VAL A 401 8.85 18.46 -16.66
CA VAL A 401 8.28 17.28 -15.95
C VAL A 401 7.63 17.72 -14.63
N VAL A 402 8.33 18.51 -13.82
CA VAL A 402 7.83 19.05 -12.55
C VAL A 402 6.55 19.86 -12.76
N ALA A 403 6.53 20.75 -13.75
CA ALA A 403 5.36 21.59 -14.04
C ALA A 403 4.14 20.76 -14.43
N MET A 404 4.31 19.75 -15.29
CA MET A 404 3.22 18.84 -15.68
C MET A 404 2.74 17.99 -14.49
N ALA A 405 3.66 17.45 -13.69
CA ALA A 405 3.31 16.63 -12.54
C ALA A 405 2.54 17.41 -11.47
N ARG A 406 2.88 18.70 -11.24
CA ARG A 406 2.10 19.57 -10.33
C ARG A 406 0.68 19.80 -10.83
N LYS A 407 0.48 20.01 -12.14
CA LYS A 407 -0.87 20.15 -12.71
C LYS A 407 -1.70 18.86 -12.53
N VAL A 408 -1.08 17.69 -12.70
CA VAL A 408 -1.74 16.40 -12.40
C VAL A 408 -2.11 16.32 -10.91
N ALA A 409 -1.20 16.67 -10.01
CA ALA A 409 -1.45 16.66 -8.57
C ALA A 409 -2.58 17.63 -8.15
N GLU A 410 -2.67 18.80 -8.78
CA GLU A 410 -3.76 19.78 -8.56
C GLU A 410 -5.11 19.28 -9.08
N ALA A 411 -5.11 18.51 -10.18
CA ALA A 411 -6.31 17.98 -10.80
C ALA A 411 -6.79 16.64 -10.18
N CYS A 412 -5.91 15.93 -9.47
CA CYS A 412 -6.18 14.65 -8.83
C CYS A 412 -7.16 14.80 -7.67
N THR A 413 -8.21 14.00 -7.64
CA THR A 413 -9.21 14.01 -6.56
C THR A 413 -8.82 13.16 -5.35
N ASP A 414 -7.73 12.39 -5.43
CA ASP A 414 -7.23 11.60 -4.30
C ASP A 414 -6.07 12.31 -3.59
N LYS A 415 -6.28 12.68 -2.32
CA LYS A 415 -5.28 13.42 -1.52
C LYS A 415 -4.04 12.60 -1.18
N ARG A 416 -4.11 11.27 -1.10
CA ARG A 416 -2.93 10.41 -0.91
C ARG A 416 -2.07 10.44 -2.17
N MET A 417 -2.66 10.25 -3.33
CA MET A 417 -1.93 10.28 -4.61
C MET A 417 -1.33 11.66 -4.90
N LYS A 418 -2.08 12.73 -4.63
CA LYS A 418 -1.59 14.11 -4.69
C LYS A 418 -0.36 14.33 -3.82
N ARG A 419 -0.39 13.89 -2.56
CA ARG A 419 0.75 13.98 -1.63
C ARG A 419 1.95 13.16 -2.13
N ALA A 420 1.72 11.95 -2.64
CA ALA A 420 2.77 11.10 -3.19
C ALA A 420 3.49 11.79 -4.37
N ILE A 421 2.75 12.37 -5.32
CA ILE A 421 3.36 13.14 -6.42
C ILE A 421 4.21 14.29 -5.87
N LEU A 422 3.63 15.12 -4.98
CA LEU A 422 4.32 16.30 -4.47
C LEU A 422 5.61 15.94 -3.71
N GLN A 423 5.59 14.85 -2.92
CA GLN A 423 6.76 14.38 -2.17
C GLN A 423 7.96 14.05 -3.08
N VAL A 424 7.71 13.55 -4.29
CA VAL A 424 8.77 13.24 -5.27
C VAL A 424 9.15 14.49 -6.06
N VAL A 425 8.15 15.23 -6.54
CA VAL A 425 8.32 16.42 -7.38
C VAL A 425 9.07 17.54 -6.65
N ASP A 426 8.88 17.71 -5.34
CA ASP A 426 9.55 18.75 -4.55
C ASP A 426 11.07 18.53 -4.41
N LYS A 427 11.57 17.30 -4.63
CA LYS A 427 13.00 16.97 -4.57
C LYS A 427 13.74 17.31 -5.87
N ILE A 428 13.05 17.22 -7.01
CA ILE A 428 13.66 17.35 -8.35
C ILE A 428 14.39 18.69 -8.55
N PRO A 429 13.83 19.87 -8.20
CA PRO A 429 14.52 21.15 -8.39
C PRO A 429 15.88 21.23 -7.68
N THR A 430 15.97 20.66 -6.47
CA THR A 430 17.21 20.61 -5.69
C THR A 430 18.24 19.71 -6.36
N ILE A 431 17.85 18.48 -6.74
CA ILE A 431 18.73 17.52 -7.42
C ILE A 431 19.23 18.10 -8.76
N ALA A 432 18.34 18.73 -9.54
CA ALA A 432 18.66 19.37 -10.81
C ALA A 432 19.61 20.56 -10.66
N THR A 433 19.46 21.36 -9.59
CA THR A 433 20.39 22.46 -9.29
C THR A 433 21.77 21.92 -8.91
N GLN A 434 21.82 20.87 -8.09
CA GLN A 434 23.07 20.17 -7.78
C GLN A 434 23.74 19.61 -9.03
N LEU A 435 22.98 19.03 -9.98
CA LEU A 435 23.52 18.53 -11.25
C LEU A 435 24.30 19.61 -12.00
N LYS A 436 23.76 20.83 -12.10
CA LYS A 436 24.44 21.97 -12.77
C LYS A 436 25.76 22.32 -12.09
N ILE A 437 25.77 22.34 -10.75
CA ILE A 437 26.96 22.69 -9.96
C ILE A 437 28.02 21.60 -10.10
N ILE A 438 27.63 20.34 -9.91
CA ILE A 438 28.53 19.19 -9.99
C ILE A 438 29.09 19.03 -11.42
N ALA A 439 28.27 19.23 -12.45
CA ALA A 439 28.74 19.21 -13.84
C ALA A 439 29.78 20.31 -14.12
N ALA A 440 29.62 21.50 -13.54
CA ALA A 440 30.62 22.56 -13.63
C ALA A 440 31.92 22.19 -12.89
N VAL A 441 31.82 21.62 -11.68
CA VAL A 441 32.99 21.14 -10.91
C VAL A 441 33.73 20.04 -11.67
N LYS A 442 33.02 19.03 -12.17
CA LYS A 442 33.60 17.96 -13.00
C LYS A 442 34.27 18.53 -14.24
N ALA A 443 33.64 19.48 -14.94
CA ALA A 443 34.24 20.14 -16.10
C ALA A 443 35.54 20.88 -15.75
N THR A 444 35.69 21.45 -14.55
CA THR A 444 36.93 22.11 -14.13
C THR A 444 38.04 21.14 -13.73
N ARG A 445 37.70 19.95 -13.22
CA ARG A 445 38.65 18.94 -12.72
C ARG A 445 39.06 17.91 -13.76
N GLN A 446 38.24 17.70 -14.78
CA GLN A 446 38.48 16.72 -15.85
C GLN A 446 39.78 17.02 -16.59
N GLY A 447 40.75 16.10 -16.52
CA GLY A 447 42.07 16.25 -17.16
C GLY A 447 42.95 17.32 -16.50
N GLY A 448 42.75 17.58 -15.21
CA GLY A 448 43.65 18.39 -14.37
C GLY A 448 44.70 17.53 -13.65
N ASP A 449 45.60 18.19 -12.91
CA ASP A 449 46.73 17.53 -12.23
C ASP A 449 46.33 16.69 -11.00
N ASP A 450 45.07 16.78 -10.56
CA ASP A 450 44.54 16.12 -9.36
C ASP A 450 43.50 15.05 -9.75
N GLU A 451 43.99 13.83 -9.97
CA GLU A 451 43.18 12.67 -10.38
C GLU A 451 42.17 12.25 -9.29
N GLU A 452 42.53 12.38 -8.01
CA GLU A 452 41.65 12.04 -6.88
C GLU A 452 40.45 12.99 -6.84
N ALA A 453 40.68 14.30 -7.00
CA ALA A 453 39.61 15.28 -7.06
C ALA A 453 38.70 15.10 -8.29
N ASP A 454 39.22 14.63 -9.42
CA ASP A 454 38.44 14.31 -10.61
C ASP A 454 37.58 13.04 -10.44
N GLN A 455 38.13 12.04 -9.76
CA GLN A 455 37.42 10.82 -9.39
C GLN A 455 36.26 11.12 -8.43
N GLU A 456 36.48 11.89 -7.37
CA GLU A 456 35.43 12.33 -6.44
C GLU A 456 34.31 13.08 -7.16
N ALA A 457 34.65 14.00 -8.07
CA ALA A 457 33.67 14.75 -8.84
C ALA A 457 32.84 13.84 -9.76
N SER A 458 33.45 12.76 -10.28
CA SER A 458 32.78 11.76 -11.11
C SER A 458 31.80 10.90 -10.28
N GLU A 459 32.16 10.56 -9.05
CA GLU A 459 31.28 9.83 -8.12
C GLU A 459 30.09 10.70 -7.68
N MET A 460 30.33 11.96 -7.34
CA MET A 460 29.26 12.92 -7.03
C MET A 460 28.29 13.10 -8.21
N LEU A 461 28.83 13.20 -9.44
CA LEU A 461 28.02 13.32 -10.65
C LEU A 461 27.18 12.06 -10.87
N THR A 462 27.78 10.88 -10.67
CA THR A 462 27.10 9.59 -10.81
C THR A 462 25.93 9.45 -9.85
N ASN A 463 26.15 9.72 -8.56
CA ASN A 463 25.12 9.62 -7.53
C ASN A 463 23.99 10.63 -7.80
N ASN A 464 24.31 11.87 -8.18
CA ASN A 464 23.31 12.87 -8.50
C ASN A 464 22.49 12.50 -9.75
N ALA A 465 23.14 11.99 -10.81
CA ALA A 465 22.46 11.56 -12.03
C ALA A 465 21.51 10.38 -11.77
N GLN A 466 21.93 9.37 -11.00
CA GLN A 466 21.09 8.24 -10.60
C GLN A 466 19.86 8.71 -9.82
N ASN A 467 20.06 9.60 -8.84
CA ASN A 467 18.96 10.17 -8.06
C ASN A 467 17.97 10.94 -8.93
N LEU A 468 18.45 11.72 -9.91
CA LEU A 468 17.58 12.48 -10.80
C LEU A 468 16.78 11.58 -11.73
N MET A 469 17.41 10.61 -12.39
CA MET A 469 16.71 9.69 -13.30
C MET A 469 15.70 8.82 -12.55
N GLY A 470 16.06 8.33 -11.35
CA GLY A 470 15.16 7.59 -10.47
C GLY A 470 13.95 8.42 -10.04
N ALA A 471 14.17 9.67 -9.61
CA ALA A 471 13.07 10.56 -9.21
C ALA A 471 12.12 10.88 -10.38
N VAL A 472 12.65 11.07 -11.61
CA VAL A 472 11.81 11.30 -12.79
C VAL A 472 11.01 10.04 -13.15
N SER A 473 11.61 8.84 -13.06
CA SER A 473 10.89 7.59 -13.27
C SER A 473 9.76 7.42 -12.25
N GLU A 474 10.03 7.68 -10.96
CA GLU A 474 9.01 7.67 -9.91
C GLU A 474 7.87 8.67 -10.19
N VAL A 475 8.17 9.86 -10.74
CA VAL A 475 7.13 10.80 -11.19
C VAL A 475 6.30 10.24 -12.34
N LEU A 476 6.89 9.54 -13.32
CA LEU A 476 6.10 8.91 -14.40
C LEU A 476 5.09 7.92 -13.83
N TYR A 477 5.53 7.02 -12.94
CA TYR A 477 4.64 6.05 -12.30
C TYR A 477 3.57 6.72 -11.42
N ALA A 478 3.96 7.68 -10.58
CA ALA A 478 3.03 8.37 -9.69
C ALA A 478 1.98 9.18 -10.48
N THR A 479 2.38 9.82 -11.57
CA THR A 479 1.45 10.59 -12.41
C THR A 479 0.56 9.69 -13.26
N GLU A 480 1.05 8.57 -13.76
CA GLU A 480 0.23 7.54 -14.43
C GLU A 480 -0.90 7.05 -13.52
N ALA A 481 -0.55 6.58 -12.32
CA ALA A 481 -1.51 6.14 -11.34
C ALA A 481 -2.51 7.25 -10.96
N ALA A 482 -2.02 8.46 -10.67
CA ALA A 482 -2.88 9.57 -10.25
C ALA A 482 -3.82 10.07 -11.35
N THR A 483 -3.46 9.90 -12.63
CA THR A 483 -4.28 10.34 -13.77
C THR A 483 -5.61 9.58 -13.82
N ILE A 484 -5.67 8.36 -13.28
CA ILE A 484 -6.91 7.58 -13.10
C ILE A 484 -7.92 8.36 -12.24
N ARG A 485 -7.44 9.09 -11.23
CA ARG A 485 -8.21 9.93 -10.30
C ARG A 485 -8.34 11.38 -10.75
N VAL A 486 -7.96 11.70 -11.98
CA VAL A 486 -8.23 13.02 -12.57
C VAL A 486 -9.53 12.95 -13.36
N PRO A 487 -10.49 13.90 -13.14
CA PRO A 487 -11.72 13.98 -13.92
C PRO A 487 -11.44 14.01 -15.43
N GLU A 488 -12.27 13.34 -16.22
CA GLU A 488 -12.03 13.14 -17.66
C GLU A 488 -11.79 14.46 -18.41
N GLU A 489 -12.58 15.49 -18.11
CA GLU A 489 -12.45 16.82 -18.71
C GLU A 489 -11.07 17.45 -18.43
N LYS A 490 -10.63 17.44 -17.17
CA LYS A 490 -9.29 17.91 -16.80
C LYS A 490 -8.19 17.05 -17.42
N ARG A 491 -8.40 15.74 -17.54
CA ARG A 491 -7.43 14.82 -18.17
C ARG A 491 -7.21 15.17 -19.64
N LYS A 492 -8.27 15.51 -20.37
CA LYS A 492 -8.20 15.99 -21.77
C LYS A 492 -7.42 17.31 -21.86
N GLU A 493 -7.69 18.26 -20.97
CA GLU A 493 -6.96 19.54 -20.91
C GLU A 493 -5.46 19.38 -20.62
N LEU A 494 -5.09 18.40 -19.79
CA LEU A 494 -3.69 18.11 -19.47
C LEU A 494 -2.92 17.47 -20.64
N GLY A 495 -3.61 16.83 -21.59
CA GLY A 495 -2.97 16.15 -22.73
C GLY A 495 -2.08 14.96 -22.33
N LEU A 496 -2.25 14.43 -21.10
CA LEU A 496 -1.47 13.32 -20.56
C LEU A 496 -2.33 12.05 -20.60
N GLN A 497 -2.27 11.36 -21.73
CA GLN A 497 -2.86 10.03 -21.88
C GLN A 497 -1.78 8.97 -21.68
N TRP A 498 -2.08 8.00 -20.82
CA TRP A 498 -1.23 6.86 -20.53
C TRP A 498 -1.75 5.65 -21.28
N VAL A 499 -1.09 5.32 -22.39
CA VAL A 499 -1.42 4.17 -23.23
C VAL A 499 -0.16 3.33 -23.36
N LYS A 500 -0.24 2.03 -23.05
CA LYS A 500 0.90 1.13 -23.23
C LYS A 500 1.14 0.89 -24.72
N ARG A 501 2.41 0.93 -25.14
CA ARG A 501 2.83 0.47 -26.47
C ARG A 501 2.73 -1.06 -26.52
N ASN A 502 2.05 -1.58 -27.55
CA ASN A 502 1.99 -3.01 -27.83
C ASN A 502 3.30 -3.55 -28.37
#